data_AF-A0A495VMG7-F1
#
_entry.id   AF-A0A495VMG7-F1
#
_cell.length_a   1.000
_cell.length_b   1.000
_cell.length_c   1.000
_cell.angle_alpha   90.00
_cell.angle_beta   90.00
_cell.angle_gamma   90.00
#
_symmetry.space_group_name_H-M   'P 1'
#
loop_
_entity.id
_entity.type
_entity.pdbx_description
1 polymer ?
#
loop_
_entity_poly.entity_id
_entity_poly.type
_entity_poly.pdbx_seq_one_letter_code
_entity_poly.pdbx_strand_id
1 'polypeptide(L)'
;MKSICEFYQTAKGFICLLMLFNACLSSCDDDNLLGKTTVDGGVEFCFNLPKTRAIIDEETGRGTFENNDEVGLYADENGSHRYHQLTLQGGHWQPFLKPSDLGKSKVMLTAFYPAPQTPVEPELHVITCAVQTDQSSEEGYLQSDLLGAQHEMIMNNSDKEVSMTFCHLMHRLNISLTGLDTNASDFALEVYGRTQGLFNISAKGSLQPDEDSPEEWIIPHKTGDGRYICLIAPQPVDIGEDRIRIVCNGKTYNYKFSDGIVGDSQNLESGKETNVQLRFTEQSGEPSDGDFAGKKLWLWGVEREGHPLPVFDENTAEYAYIGTPEKFPVGKWFHVLPDDLSTCYLSWQKDYGWYDCDKFNPEAGEDHEGPKDGHMCWAASASNSLHWWMYHNRDYIEEYDKMYPEEDELMASFIRPSYEFNGVLGEDVFTFFRETCQDRAGYAPFGINWFITGYGKNIPYKNMSVANNFKGFFRHAFSKEDVIATTEKPLTKEKFNNIIKRALENKQSLTFSVNSTGGHAMTIWGVEFDEQGIVSALYYVDNNDYYNFEVSGNSIPYQHHRCIRKIVRYQDDIYKPILLGTGTVAITDVGTVDLRRDIWEKWEQSLNR
;
A
#
# COMPACT_ATOMS: atom_id res chain seq x y z
N MET A 1 -0.52 63.72 3.28
CA MET A 1 -0.35 63.88 4.74
C MET A 1 0.45 62.68 5.21
N LYS A 2 1.78 62.84 5.35
CA LYS A 2 2.51 62.89 6.64
C LYS A 2 2.28 61.59 7.45
N SER A 3 3.28 60.77 7.76
CA SER A 3 4.61 61.12 8.26
C SER A 3 5.47 59.83 8.43
N ILE A 4 6.70 59.79 7.88
CA ILE A 4 8.03 59.70 8.56
C ILE A 4 8.30 58.35 9.26
N CYS A 5 9.29 57.55 8.86
CA CYS A 5 10.72 57.82 9.10
C CYS A 5 11.67 57.22 8.04
N GLU A 6 12.56 58.08 7.51
CA GLU A 6 13.77 57.76 6.76
C GLU A 6 15.00 57.73 7.69
N PHE A 7 16.11 57.22 7.11
CA PHE A 7 17.52 57.60 7.28
C PHE A 7 18.46 56.55 7.92
N TYR A 8 19.69 56.30 7.43
CA TYR A 8 20.52 56.95 6.40
C TYR A 8 21.57 55.94 5.87
N GLN A 9 21.89 56.01 4.58
CA GLN A 9 23.18 55.57 4.01
C GLN A 9 24.30 56.60 4.30
N THR A 10 25.55 56.16 4.13
CA THR A 10 26.74 56.86 3.53
C THR A 10 27.99 57.06 4.40
N ALA A 11 29.13 56.60 3.83
CA ALA A 11 30.48 57.20 3.70
C ALA A 11 31.57 56.11 3.90
N LYS A 12 32.20 55.52 2.87
CA LYS A 12 33.30 56.01 1.99
C LYS A 12 34.47 56.74 2.68
N GLY A 13 35.67 56.11 2.59
CA GLY A 13 37.01 56.72 2.62
C GLY A 13 37.69 56.68 3.98
N PHE A 14 39.01 56.50 4.16
CA PHE A 14 40.16 56.60 3.25
C PHE A 14 41.44 56.30 4.08
N ILE A 15 42.58 56.00 3.42
CA ILE A 15 44.00 56.10 3.86
C ILE A 15 44.54 54.87 4.65
N CYS A 16 45.25 53.94 4.00
CA CYS A 16 46.68 53.97 3.57
C CYS A 16 47.70 53.78 4.71
N LEU A 17 48.50 52.71 4.60
CA LEU A 17 49.98 52.56 4.80
C LEU A 17 50.20 51.05 5.11
N LEU A 18 51.00 50.25 4.40
CA LEU A 18 52.16 50.49 3.54
C LEU A 18 52.16 49.56 2.32
N MET A 19 52.51 50.14 1.17
CA MET A 19 53.06 49.45 0.01
C MET A 19 54.55 49.18 0.21
N LEU A 20 55.02 47.99 -0.17
CA LEU A 20 56.34 47.60 -0.72
C LEU A 20 56.09 46.16 -1.23
N PHE A 21 56.30 45.71 -2.47
CA PHE A 21 56.97 46.18 -3.67
C PHE A 21 56.33 45.45 -4.87
N ASN A 22 56.41 46.06 -6.04
CA ASN A 22 56.04 45.49 -7.32
C ASN A 22 57.21 44.67 -7.92
N ALA A 23 56.85 43.77 -8.84
CA ALA A 23 57.62 43.30 -9.99
C ALA A 23 58.52 42.05 -9.88
N CYS A 24 58.12 41.07 -10.71
CA CYS A 24 58.94 40.33 -11.67
C CYS A 24 59.90 39.22 -11.20
N LEU A 25 59.77 38.10 -11.93
CA LEU A 25 60.76 37.07 -12.27
C LEU A 25 60.90 35.85 -11.35
N SER A 26 61.08 34.74 -12.05
CA SER A 26 61.66 33.46 -11.62
C SER A 26 62.72 33.56 -10.51
N SER A 27 62.63 32.69 -9.52
CA SER A 27 63.75 32.12 -8.73
C SER A 27 63.15 30.96 -7.92
N CYS A 28 63.56 29.71 -8.08
CA CYS A 28 64.77 29.11 -7.50
C CYS A 28 64.98 29.45 -6.02
N ASP A 29 64.76 28.41 -5.21
CA ASP A 29 65.35 28.01 -3.94
C ASP A 29 65.34 28.99 -2.76
N ASP A 30 64.62 28.56 -1.72
CA ASP A 30 65.17 28.57 -0.36
C ASP A 30 65.03 27.16 0.23
N ASP A 31 65.95 26.29 -0.18
CA ASP A 31 66.52 25.27 0.69
C ASP A 31 67.01 25.96 1.97
N ASN A 32 66.33 25.74 3.10
CA ASN A 32 66.94 25.35 4.38
C ASN A 32 65.94 25.44 5.54
N LEU A 33 65.13 24.40 5.68
CA LEU A 33 65.03 23.68 6.94
C LEU A 33 65.09 22.18 6.62
N LEU A 34 66.32 21.77 6.32
CA LEU A 34 66.80 20.40 6.32
C LEU A 34 66.49 19.75 7.67
N GLY A 35 65.32 19.16 7.78
CA GLY A 35 65.05 17.97 8.58
C GLY A 35 65.01 16.77 7.64
N LYS A 36 66.19 16.33 7.17
CA LYS A 36 66.37 15.07 6.44
C LYS A 36 65.92 13.92 7.35
N THR A 37 64.73 13.40 7.12
CA THR A 37 64.33 12.05 7.56
C THR A 37 63.57 11.31 6.46
N THR A 38 63.95 11.46 5.18
CA THR A 38 63.81 10.31 4.28
C THR A 38 64.85 9.29 4.73
N VAL A 39 64.42 8.36 5.59
CA VAL A 39 65.22 7.21 5.96
C VAL A 39 65.61 6.50 4.66
N ASP A 40 66.91 6.35 4.47
CA ASP A 40 67.56 5.87 3.25
C ASP A 40 66.88 4.59 2.71
N GLY A 41 66.12 4.73 1.61
CA GLY A 41 65.50 3.62 0.87
C GLY A 41 64.09 3.16 1.28
N GLY A 42 63.38 3.89 2.16
CA GLY A 42 61.98 3.62 2.49
C GLY A 42 60.98 4.11 1.43
N VAL A 43 59.80 3.48 1.38
CA VAL A 43 58.62 3.92 0.62
C VAL A 43 57.81 4.89 1.48
N GLU A 44 57.56 6.09 0.97
CA GLU A 44 56.67 7.07 1.59
C GLU A 44 55.22 6.77 1.18
N PHE A 45 54.30 6.67 2.14
CA PHE A 45 52.88 6.50 1.85
C PHE A 45 52.13 7.83 2.02
N CYS A 46 51.31 8.17 1.02
CA CYS A 46 50.42 9.32 1.06
C CYS A 46 48.97 8.82 0.97
N PHE A 47 48.28 8.80 2.10
CA PHE A 47 46.88 8.39 2.17
C PHE A 47 45.96 9.60 2.07
N ASN A 48 45.17 9.64 1.00
CA ASN A 48 44.17 10.67 0.78
C ASN A 48 42.78 10.16 1.19
N LEU A 49 42.04 10.96 1.96
CA LEU A 49 40.66 10.66 2.33
C LEU A 49 39.65 11.19 1.30
N PRO A 50 38.45 10.59 1.23
CA PRO A 50 37.33 11.17 0.52
C PRO A 50 36.86 12.48 1.19
N LYS A 51 36.16 13.35 0.45
CA LYS A 51 35.62 14.65 0.91
C LYS A 51 34.47 14.53 1.93
N THR A 52 34.49 13.58 2.85
CA THR A 52 33.36 13.30 3.75
C THR A 52 33.72 12.71 5.13
N ARG A 53 34.99 12.64 5.54
CA ARG A 53 35.33 12.19 6.91
C ARG A 53 35.20 13.34 7.94
N ALA A 54 34.76 13.02 9.16
CA ALA A 54 34.96 13.80 10.38
C ALA A 54 36.43 13.74 10.84
N ILE A 55 37.14 14.81 11.20
CA ILE A 55 36.81 16.24 11.35
C ILE A 55 36.64 16.90 9.98
N ILE A 56 35.44 17.41 9.74
CA ILE A 56 35.12 18.15 8.52
C ILE A 56 35.57 19.59 8.74
N ASP A 57 36.43 20.08 7.87
CA ASP A 57 36.59 21.53 7.73
C ASP A 57 35.22 22.15 7.37
N GLU A 58 34.64 22.94 8.29
CA GLU A 58 33.26 23.43 8.21
C GLU A 58 32.99 24.27 6.93
N GLU A 59 34.01 24.85 6.32
CA GLU A 59 33.89 25.62 5.08
C GLU A 59 34.02 24.76 3.81
N THR A 60 34.81 23.68 3.83
CA THR A 60 35.23 22.98 2.60
C THR A 60 34.78 21.52 2.50
N GLY A 61 34.31 20.90 3.59
CA GLY A 61 33.80 19.54 3.56
C GLY A 61 34.88 18.45 3.51
N ARG A 62 36.17 18.77 3.60
CA ARG A 62 37.27 17.79 3.44
C ARG A 62 37.68 17.17 4.78
N GLY A 63 37.95 15.87 4.80
CA GLY A 63 38.52 15.15 5.96
C GLY A 63 40.01 14.86 5.79
N THR A 64 40.75 14.78 6.90
CA THR A 64 42.19 14.49 6.96
C THR A 64 42.51 13.41 7.99
N PHE A 65 43.59 12.65 7.80
CA PHE A 65 44.14 11.79 8.85
C PHE A 65 44.80 12.64 9.92
N GLU A 66 44.70 12.20 11.18
CA GLU A 66 45.30 12.87 12.33
C GLU A 66 46.47 12.08 12.90
N ASN A 67 47.32 12.78 13.64
CA ASN A 67 48.44 12.14 14.31
C ASN A 67 47.92 11.04 15.25
N ASN A 68 48.54 9.85 15.17
CA ASN A 68 48.15 8.58 15.80
C ASN A 68 47.03 7.78 15.12
N ASP A 69 46.49 8.23 13.98
CA ASP A 69 45.66 7.34 13.15
C ASP A 69 46.47 6.12 12.69
N GLU A 70 45.83 4.96 12.66
CA GLU A 70 46.44 3.69 12.28
C GLU A 70 45.77 3.07 11.04
N VAL A 71 46.58 2.66 10.07
CA VAL A 71 46.15 2.00 8.83
C VAL A 71 46.77 0.61 8.77
N GLY A 72 45.96 -0.40 8.46
CA GLY A 72 46.43 -1.75 8.18
C GLY A 72 46.71 -1.93 6.69
N LEU A 73 47.96 -2.18 6.32
CA LEU A 73 48.42 -2.38 4.94
C LEU A 73 48.73 -3.86 4.67
N TYR A 74 48.00 -4.44 3.73
CA TYR A 74 48.26 -5.76 3.16
C TYR A 74 49.07 -5.60 1.86
N ALA A 75 50.14 -6.36 1.72
CA ALA A 75 50.91 -6.47 0.49
C ALA A 75 50.85 -7.92 -0.01
N ASP A 76 49.96 -8.18 -0.98
CA ASP A 76 49.77 -9.50 -1.60
C ASP A 76 50.71 -9.70 -2.80
N GLU A 77 51.34 -10.87 -2.84
CA GLU A 77 52.21 -11.31 -3.93
C GLU A 77 51.98 -12.79 -4.25
N ASN A 78 51.37 -13.08 -5.40
CA ASN A 78 51.12 -14.43 -5.91
C ASN A 78 50.31 -15.33 -4.95
N GLY A 79 49.30 -14.78 -4.27
CA GLY A 79 48.43 -15.54 -3.38
C GLY A 79 49.03 -15.79 -1.99
N SER A 80 49.85 -14.85 -1.52
CA SER A 80 50.31 -14.77 -0.13
C SER A 80 50.57 -13.32 0.21
N HIS A 81 50.03 -12.86 1.34
CA HIS A 81 50.17 -11.47 1.78
C HIS A 81 51.03 -11.29 3.02
N ARG A 82 51.52 -10.07 3.18
CA ARG A 82 52.18 -9.57 4.39
C ARG A 82 51.36 -8.43 4.95
N TYR A 83 51.16 -8.40 6.26
CA TYR A 83 50.45 -7.34 6.95
C TYR A 83 51.43 -6.39 7.65
N HIS A 84 51.20 -5.08 7.50
CA HIS A 84 51.94 -4.02 8.15
C HIS A 84 50.96 -3.00 8.75
N GLN A 85 51.09 -2.70 10.03
CA GLN A 85 50.35 -1.61 10.65
C GLN A 85 51.17 -0.32 10.57
N LEU A 86 50.59 0.72 10.00
CA LEU A 86 51.21 2.04 9.85
C LEU A 86 50.49 3.06 10.73
N THR A 87 51.23 3.86 11.48
CA THR A 87 50.73 4.93 12.35
C THR A 87 51.21 6.29 11.84
N LEU A 88 50.30 7.27 11.72
CA LEU A 88 50.65 8.63 11.32
C LEU A 88 51.35 9.37 12.46
N GLN A 89 52.63 9.71 12.31
CA GLN A 89 53.40 10.45 13.31
C GLN A 89 54.17 11.61 12.66
N GLY A 90 53.88 12.84 13.07
CA GLY A 90 54.57 14.04 12.58
C GLY A 90 54.42 14.27 11.07
N GLY A 91 53.29 13.86 10.48
CA GLY A 91 53.01 13.97 9.05
C GLY A 91 53.50 12.78 8.20
N HIS A 92 54.15 11.79 8.80
CA HIS A 92 54.69 10.62 8.09
C HIS A 92 54.09 9.31 8.64
N TRP A 93 53.82 8.35 7.77
CA TRP A 93 53.34 7.02 8.15
C TRP A 93 54.50 6.12 8.56
N GLN A 94 54.48 5.61 9.79
CA GLN A 94 55.54 4.79 10.38
C GLN A 94 55.04 3.39 10.76
N PRO A 95 55.87 2.34 10.67
CA PRO A 95 57.28 2.35 10.29
C PRO A 95 57.48 2.60 8.80
N PHE A 96 58.62 3.21 8.44
CA PHE A 96 59.03 3.30 7.04
C PHE A 96 59.35 1.90 6.51
N LEU A 97 58.61 1.46 5.49
CA LEU A 97 58.78 0.15 4.86
C LEU A 97 59.77 0.24 3.71
N LYS A 98 60.70 -0.70 3.61
CA LYS A 98 61.55 -0.83 2.42
C LYS A 98 60.75 -1.54 1.32
N PRO A 99 61.09 -1.33 0.04
CA PRO A 99 60.48 -2.10 -1.05
C PRO A 99 60.50 -3.62 -0.81
N SER A 100 61.59 -4.17 -0.27
CA SER A 100 61.71 -5.59 0.07
C SER A 100 60.69 -6.10 1.09
N ASP A 101 60.13 -5.22 1.93
CA ASP A 101 59.14 -5.56 2.95
C ASP A 101 57.74 -5.70 2.33
N LEU A 102 57.53 -5.11 1.14
CA LEU A 102 56.28 -5.15 0.37
C LEU A 102 56.24 -6.30 -0.65
N GLY A 103 57.38 -6.75 -1.18
CA GLY A 103 57.48 -7.93 -2.04
C GLY A 103 58.70 -7.95 -2.96
N LYS A 104 58.73 -8.89 -3.91
CA LYS A 104 59.86 -9.09 -4.84
C LYS A 104 59.55 -8.76 -6.29
N SER A 105 58.28 -8.81 -6.69
CA SER A 105 57.84 -8.77 -8.09
C SER A 105 56.68 -7.80 -8.32
N LYS A 106 55.46 -8.28 -8.50
CA LYS A 106 54.25 -7.46 -8.61
C LYS A 106 53.43 -7.63 -7.33
N VAL A 107 53.03 -6.52 -6.72
CA VAL A 107 52.33 -6.54 -5.43
C VAL A 107 51.01 -5.78 -5.52
N MET A 108 49.97 -6.33 -4.91
CA MET A 108 48.71 -5.62 -4.64
C MET A 108 48.78 -5.08 -3.22
N LEU A 109 48.79 -3.76 -3.09
CA LEU A 109 48.69 -3.07 -1.81
C LEU A 109 47.22 -2.80 -1.53
N THR A 110 46.72 -3.29 -0.40
CA THR A 110 45.37 -2.99 0.09
C THR A 110 45.48 -2.40 1.49
N ALA A 111 44.99 -1.18 1.68
CA ALA A 111 45.04 -0.47 2.95
C ALA A 111 43.62 -0.31 3.53
N PHE A 112 43.46 -0.51 4.84
CA PHE A 112 42.20 -0.35 5.57
C PHE A 112 42.33 0.63 6.72
N TYR A 113 41.27 1.39 6.94
CA TYR A 113 41.09 2.23 8.11
C TYR A 113 39.69 2.02 8.70
N PRO A 114 39.53 1.86 10.03
CA PRO A 114 40.61 1.66 11.01
C PRO A 114 41.46 0.41 10.72
N ALA A 115 42.69 0.36 11.26
CA ALA A 115 43.54 -0.82 11.11
C ALA A 115 42.85 -2.08 11.69
N PRO A 116 42.79 -3.20 10.94
CA PRO A 116 42.24 -4.46 11.46
C PRO A 116 43.01 -4.94 12.68
N GLN A 117 42.30 -5.16 13.79
CA GLN A 117 42.92 -5.62 15.05
C GLN A 117 43.46 -7.05 14.96
N THR A 118 42.87 -7.88 14.10
CA THR A 118 43.33 -9.23 13.80
C THR A 118 43.60 -9.34 12.31
N PRO A 119 44.88 -9.38 11.89
CA PRO A 119 45.22 -9.56 10.48
C PRO A 119 44.70 -10.90 9.96
N VAL A 120 44.36 -10.93 8.68
CA VAL A 120 43.91 -12.17 8.04
C VAL A 120 45.08 -13.13 7.87
N GLU A 121 44.83 -14.42 8.12
CA GLU A 121 45.81 -15.49 7.98
C GLU A 121 46.47 -15.46 6.59
N PRO A 122 47.79 -15.69 6.46
CA PRO A 122 48.53 -15.50 5.21
C PRO A 122 48.00 -16.24 3.97
N GLU A 123 47.20 -17.31 4.14
CA GLU A 123 46.59 -18.06 3.03
C GLU A 123 45.20 -17.57 2.60
N LEU A 124 44.56 -16.68 3.38
CA LEU A 124 43.22 -16.16 3.13
C LEU A 124 43.26 -14.77 2.49
N HIS A 125 42.57 -14.59 1.37
CA HIS A 125 42.63 -13.35 0.58
C HIS A 125 41.34 -12.53 0.65
N VAL A 126 40.39 -12.98 1.46
CA VAL A 126 39.08 -12.34 1.64
C VAL A 126 38.96 -11.92 3.10
N ILE A 127 38.71 -10.63 3.30
CA ILE A 127 38.43 -10.05 4.61
C ILE A 127 36.93 -9.83 4.71
N THR A 128 36.34 -10.32 5.80
CA THR A 128 34.97 -9.97 6.16
C THR A 128 34.96 -8.59 6.81
N CYS A 129 34.27 -7.65 6.18
CA CYS A 129 34.06 -6.31 6.69
C CYS A 129 32.64 -6.25 7.27
N ALA A 130 32.53 -5.97 8.57
CA ALA A 130 31.26 -5.97 9.29
C ALA A 130 30.89 -4.57 9.79
N VAL A 131 29.58 -4.32 9.90
CA VAL A 131 29.03 -3.15 10.60
C VAL A 131 28.46 -3.57 11.95
N GLN A 132 28.40 -2.62 12.88
CA GLN A 132 27.68 -2.79 14.14
C GLN A 132 26.17 -2.69 13.91
N THR A 133 25.39 -3.48 14.64
CA THR A 133 23.91 -3.39 14.63
C THR A 133 23.42 -2.21 15.46
N ASP A 134 24.21 -1.69 16.40
CA ASP A 134 23.94 -0.42 17.08
C ASP A 134 24.96 0.64 16.63
N GLN A 135 24.54 1.48 15.68
CA GLN A 135 25.31 2.63 15.20
C GLN A 135 24.80 3.94 15.80
N SER A 136 23.91 3.89 16.80
CA SER A 136 23.36 5.10 17.42
C SER A 136 24.43 5.88 18.19
N SER A 137 25.42 5.18 18.74
CA SER A 137 26.59 5.76 19.39
C SER A 137 27.67 6.16 18.38
N GLU A 138 28.48 7.17 18.73
CA GLU A 138 29.64 7.59 17.93
C GLU A 138 30.64 6.43 17.73
N GLU A 139 30.88 5.63 18.77
CA GLU A 139 31.76 4.46 18.71
C GLU A 139 31.25 3.40 17.72
N GLY A 140 29.98 3.02 17.81
CA GLY A 140 29.38 2.02 16.91
C GLY A 140 29.35 2.48 15.45
N TYR A 141 29.07 3.77 15.22
CA TYR A 141 29.15 4.37 13.89
C TYR A 141 30.57 4.36 13.33
N LEU A 142 31.57 4.82 14.11
CA LEU A 142 32.97 4.87 13.67
C LEU A 142 33.56 3.48 13.43
N GLN A 143 33.15 2.46 14.20
CA GLN A 143 33.54 1.07 13.94
C GLN A 143 32.93 0.50 12.66
N SER A 144 31.80 1.05 12.21
CA SER A 144 31.11 0.64 10.98
C SER A 144 31.59 1.40 9.74
N ASP A 145 32.21 2.57 9.93
CA ASP A 145 32.74 3.42 8.85
C ASP A 145 34.11 2.95 8.34
N LEU A 146 34.10 1.80 7.68
CA LEU A 146 35.29 1.18 7.13
C LEU A 146 35.69 1.83 5.81
N LEU A 147 36.96 2.21 5.72
CA LEU A 147 37.59 2.76 4.51
C LEU A 147 38.59 1.76 3.93
N GLY A 148 38.68 1.71 2.61
CA GLY A 148 39.68 0.91 1.92
C GLY A 148 40.31 1.64 0.74
N ALA A 149 41.55 1.30 0.43
CA ALA A 149 42.28 1.77 -0.75
C ALA A 149 43.10 0.63 -1.35
N GLN A 150 43.22 0.61 -2.68
CA GLN A 150 44.05 -0.37 -3.38
C GLN A 150 45.00 0.29 -4.37
N HIS A 151 46.22 -0.25 -4.46
CA HIS A 151 47.26 0.23 -5.36
C HIS A 151 48.10 -0.95 -5.87
N GLU A 152 48.37 -0.96 -7.17
CA GLU A 152 49.18 -2.02 -7.79
C GLU A 152 50.58 -1.48 -8.06
N MET A 153 51.60 -2.16 -7.54
CA MET A 153 52.99 -1.72 -7.62
C MET A 153 53.87 -2.82 -8.26
N ILE A 154 54.84 -2.41 -9.07
CA ILE A 154 55.84 -3.33 -9.64
C ILE A 154 57.20 -3.03 -9.01
N MET A 155 57.75 -3.99 -8.27
CA MET A 155 58.91 -3.79 -7.38
C MET A 155 60.20 -3.42 -8.11
N ASN A 156 60.37 -3.84 -9.38
CA ASN A 156 61.51 -3.48 -10.21
C ASN A 156 61.50 -2.01 -10.69
N ASN A 157 60.38 -1.32 -10.51
CA ASN A 157 60.22 0.11 -10.72
C ASN A 157 59.39 0.69 -9.56
N SER A 158 59.85 0.41 -8.33
CA SER A 158 59.13 0.81 -7.13
C SER A 158 59.10 2.33 -7.00
N ASP A 159 57.90 2.90 -6.93
CA ASP A 159 57.71 4.29 -6.58
C ASP A 159 58.24 4.53 -5.15
N LYS A 160 59.00 5.61 -4.97
CA LYS A 160 59.45 6.04 -3.65
C LYS A 160 58.34 6.71 -2.84
N GLU A 161 57.25 7.09 -3.52
CA GLU A 161 56.08 7.73 -2.95
C GLU A 161 54.84 7.05 -3.52
N VAL A 162 54.04 6.43 -2.65
CA VAL A 162 52.83 5.69 -3.02
C VAL A 162 51.62 6.46 -2.51
N SER A 163 50.86 7.03 -3.45
CA SER A 163 49.60 7.71 -3.15
C SER A 163 48.43 6.73 -3.26
N MET A 164 47.68 6.54 -2.18
CA MET A 164 46.45 5.74 -2.16
C MET A 164 45.27 6.61 -1.75
N THR A 165 44.18 6.53 -2.51
CA THR A 165 42.95 7.27 -2.21
C THR A 165 41.94 6.31 -1.60
N PHE A 166 41.54 6.59 -0.37
CA PHE A 166 40.54 5.81 0.34
C PHE A 166 39.14 6.10 -0.17
N CYS A 167 38.30 5.06 -0.15
CA CYS A 167 36.86 5.11 -0.37
C CYS A 167 36.15 4.45 0.80
N HIS A 168 34.92 4.88 1.09
CA HIS A 168 34.05 4.13 2.00
C HIS A 168 33.74 2.76 1.42
N LEU A 169 33.81 1.72 2.25
CA LEU A 169 33.53 0.35 1.84
C LEU A 169 32.04 0.02 1.95
N MET A 170 31.36 0.57 2.96
CA MET A 170 29.93 0.36 3.18
C MET A 170 29.08 1.25 2.28
N HIS A 171 27.81 0.89 2.10
CA HIS A 171 26.81 1.77 1.52
C HIS A 171 26.26 2.70 2.59
N ARG A 172 26.07 3.97 2.26
CA ARG A 172 25.52 4.98 3.17
C ARG A 172 24.05 5.24 2.88
N LEU A 173 23.16 4.90 3.81
CA LEU A 173 21.75 5.25 3.74
C LEU A 173 21.47 6.50 4.57
N ASN A 174 21.18 7.62 3.92
CA ASN A 174 20.80 8.88 4.55
C ASN A 174 19.28 8.95 4.66
N ILE A 175 18.74 8.92 5.87
CA ILE A 175 17.30 8.93 6.15
C ILE A 175 16.93 10.30 6.74
N SER A 176 16.03 11.00 6.07
CA SER A 176 15.44 12.25 6.56
C SER A 176 13.99 12.01 6.93
N LEU A 177 13.64 12.32 8.18
CA LEU A 177 12.29 12.17 8.72
C LEU A 177 11.65 13.55 8.89
N THR A 178 10.42 13.72 8.41
CA THR A 178 9.65 14.96 8.61
C THR A 178 8.24 14.64 9.08
N GLY A 179 7.64 15.50 9.90
CA GLY A 179 6.27 15.32 10.38
C GLY A 179 6.07 14.30 11.51
N LEU A 180 7.13 13.99 12.26
CA LEU A 180 7.09 13.21 13.50
C LEU A 180 8.07 13.80 14.53
N ASP A 181 7.80 13.61 15.83
CA ASP A 181 8.74 13.98 16.90
C ASP A 181 9.78 12.87 17.13
N THR A 182 10.96 13.05 16.53
CA THR A 182 12.09 12.09 16.65
C THR A 182 12.79 12.13 18.02
N ASN A 183 12.34 12.99 18.94
CA ASN A 183 12.85 13.06 20.32
C ASN A 183 11.88 12.47 21.34
N ALA A 184 10.72 11.96 20.89
CA ALA A 184 9.79 11.27 21.75
C ALA A 184 10.44 10.03 22.38
N SER A 185 10.06 9.72 23.63
CA SER A 185 10.67 8.62 24.39
C SER A 185 10.40 7.23 23.82
N ASP A 186 9.33 7.09 23.03
CA ASP A 186 8.93 5.86 22.36
C ASP A 186 9.39 5.81 20.90
N PHE A 187 10.15 6.82 20.44
CA PHE A 187 10.68 6.83 19.09
C PHE A 187 11.82 5.81 18.94
N ALA A 188 11.72 4.96 17.91
CA ALA A 188 12.83 4.11 17.46
C ALA A 188 12.88 4.07 15.92
N LEU A 189 14.08 3.94 15.38
CA LEU A 189 14.34 3.79 13.95
C LEU A 189 15.34 2.65 13.76
N GLU A 190 15.02 1.72 12.87
CA GLU A 190 15.88 0.58 12.54
C GLU A 190 15.88 0.35 11.01
N VAL A 191 17.00 -0.12 10.48
CA VAL A 191 17.17 -0.48 9.06
C VAL A 191 17.49 -1.95 8.97
N TYR A 192 16.76 -2.70 8.16
CA TYR A 192 17.00 -4.13 7.98
C TYR A 192 17.97 -4.37 6.82
N GLY A 193 18.99 -5.18 7.06
CA GLY A 193 19.91 -5.61 6.01
C GLY A 193 21.04 -6.50 6.51
N ARG A 194 21.86 -6.93 5.55
CA ARG A 194 23.10 -7.67 5.80
C ARG A 194 24.12 -6.82 6.52
N THR A 195 24.76 -7.41 7.52
CA THR A 195 25.76 -6.75 8.37
C THR A 195 27.20 -6.98 7.91
N GLN A 196 27.43 -7.86 6.92
CA GLN A 196 28.78 -8.25 6.48
C GLN A 196 28.92 -8.23 4.95
N GLY A 197 30.12 -7.87 4.50
CA GLY A 197 30.54 -7.97 3.10
C GLY A 197 31.96 -8.53 2.99
N LEU A 198 32.33 -8.95 1.78
CA LEU A 198 33.60 -9.62 1.50
C LEU A 198 34.52 -8.72 0.66
N PHE A 199 35.72 -8.44 1.15
CA PHE A 199 36.72 -7.64 0.45
C PHE A 199 37.92 -8.52 0.03
N ASN A 200 38.23 -8.55 -1.27
CA ASN A 200 39.38 -9.28 -1.78
C ASN A 200 40.64 -8.38 -1.78
N ILE A 201 41.65 -8.76 -1.00
CA ILE A 201 42.90 -7.99 -0.89
C ILE A 201 43.92 -8.27 -2.01
N SER A 202 43.73 -9.36 -2.77
CA SER A 202 44.68 -9.81 -3.81
C SER A 202 44.43 -9.20 -5.19
N ALA A 203 43.31 -8.50 -5.37
CA ALA A 203 42.90 -7.96 -6.66
C ALA A 203 42.16 -6.63 -6.51
N LYS A 204 42.28 -5.75 -7.52
CA LYS A 204 41.50 -4.51 -7.56
C LYS A 204 40.01 -4.81 -7.58
N GLY A 205 39.27 -4.20 -6.67
CA GLY A 205 37.82 -4.37 -6.56
C GLY A 205 37.20 -3.45 -5.50
N SER A 206 35.92 -3.70 -5.24
CA SER A 206 35.16 -3.08 -4.15
C SER A 206 34.69 -4.16 -3.19
N LEU A 207 34.15 -3.75 -2.03
CA LEU A 207 33.47 -4.65 -1.12
C LEU A 207 32.29 -5.32 -1.86
N GLN A 208 32.21 -6.64 -1.78
CA GLN A 208 31.15 -7.43 -2.42
C GLN A 208 30.10 -7.89 -1.39
N PRO A 209 28.85 -8.11 -1.80
CA PRO A 209 27.85 -8.75 -0.95
C PRO A 209 28.30 -10.13 -0.48
N ASP A 210 28.04 -10.43 0.79
CA ASP A 210 28.14 -11.78 1.34
C ASP A 210 26.74 -12.40 1.37
N GLU A 211 26.54 -13.54 0.72
CA GLU A 211 25.24 -14.24 0.72
C GLU A 211 24.97 -14.95 2.05
N ASP A 212 26.02 -15.27 2.81
CA ASP A 212 25.95 -15.94 4.10
C ASP A 212 25.94 -14.95 5.29
N SER A 213 25.96 -13.63 5.00
CA SER A 213 25.90 -12.60 6.04
C SER A 213 24.63 -12.72 6.87
N PRO A 214 24.71 -12.53 8.21
CA PRO A 214 23.54 -12.28 9.04
C PRO A 214 22.73 -11.10 8.50
N GLU A 215 21.40 -11.22 8.56
CA GLU A 215 20.45 -10.16 8.26
C GLU A 215 19.80 -9.69 9.56
N GLU A 216 20.03 -8.42 9.92
CA GLU A 216 19.67 -7.91 11.23
C GLU A 216 19.09 -6.49 11.14
N TRP A 217 18.44 -6.06 12.22
CA TRP A 217 17.99 -4.68 12.40
C TRP A 217 19.14 -3.83 12.92
N ILE A 218 19.45 -2.76 12.19
CA ILE A 218 20.55 -1.84 12.48
C ILE A 218 19.97 -0.50 12.94
N ILE A 219 20.37 -0.05 14.12
CA ILE A 219 19.98 1.25 14.69
C ILE A 219 20.92 2.33 14.12
N PRO A 220 20.43 3.32 13.36
CA PRO A 220 21.27 4.30 12.67
C PRO A 220 21.76 5.44 13.58
N HIS A 221 22.82 6.10 13.14
CA HIS A 221 23.41 7.27 13.79
C HIS A 221 22.60 8.54 13.53
N LYS A 222 22.24 9.30 14.57
CA LYS A 222 21.56 10.59 14.43
C LYS A 222 22.58 11.73 14.29
N THR A 223 22.55 12.45 13.18
CA THR A 223 23.43 13.60 12.93
C THR A 223 22.94 14.87 13.62
N GLY A 224 23.82 15.85 13.79
CA GLY A 224 23.50 17.13 14.47
C GLY A 224 22.41 17.97 13.79
N ASP A 225 22.15 17.74 12.49
CA ASP A 225 21.07 18.37 11.71
C ASP A 225 19.74 17.57 11.74
N GLY A 226 19.67 16.49 12.52
CA GLY A 226 18.46 15.69 12.74
C GLY A 226 18.20 14.60 11.69
N ARG A 227 19.13 14.36 10.76
CA ARG A 227 19.07 13.20 9.85
C ARG A 227 19.60 11.95 10.54
N TYR A 228 19.34 10.80 9.93
CA TYR A 228 19.86 9.50 10.38
C TYR A 228 20.74 8.91 9.28
N ILE A 229 21.89 8.38 9.64
CA ILE A 229 22.82 7.71 8.74
C ILE A 229 22.96 6.25 9.18
N CYS A 230 22.69 5.33 8.26
CA CYS A 230 22.95 3.91 8.44
C CYS A 230 24.06 3.47 7.48
N LEU A 231 25.10 2.84 8.01
CA LEU A 231 26.13 2.17 7.22
C LEU A 231 25.76 0.69 7.13
N ILE A 232 25.65 0.18 5.91
CA ILE A 232 25.23 -1.20 5.65
C ILE A 232 26.18 -1.86 4.67
N ALA A 233 26.33 -3.19 4.79
CA ALA A 233 27.13 -3.93 3.84
C ALA A 233 26.48 -3.88 2.44
N PRO A 234 27.28 -3.92 1.36
CA PRO A 234 26.76 -3.94 0.00
C PRO A 234 25.83 -5.13 -0.21
N GLN A 235 24.65 -4.91 -0.79
CA GLN A 235 23.62 -5.93 -0.86
C GLN A 235 22.49 -5.58 -1.85
N PRO A 236 21.75 -6.58 -2.38
CA PRO A 236 20.50 -6.34 -3.11
C PRO A 236 19.48 -5.51 -2.32
N VAL A 237 18.71 -4.65 -3.00
CA VAL A 237 17.68 -3.84 -2.32
C VAL A 237 16.43 -4.62 -1.90
N ASP A 238 16.26 -5.87 -2.35
CA ASP A 238 15.08 -6.72 -2.13
C ASP A 238 15.24 -7.76 -0.98
N ILE A 239 16.32 -7.70 -0.19
CA ILE A 239 16.56 -8.57 0.98
C ILE A 239 15.52 -8.40 2.11
N GLY A 240 14.48 -9.24 2.17
CA GLY A 240 13.44 -9.16 3.19
C GLY A 240 12.39 -8.09 2.90
N GLU A 241 11.15 -8.28 3.39
CA GLU A 241 10.02 -7.45 2.95
C GLU A 241 10.01 -6.04 3.56
N ASP A 242 10.44 -5.87 4.81
CA ASP A 242 10.40 -4.59 5.53
C ASP A 242 11.82 -4.03 5.71
N ARG A 243 12.06 -2.80 5.25
CA ARG A 243 13.41 -2.29 4.99
C ARG A 243 13.83 -1.20 5.97
N ILE A 244 12.90 -0.35 6.38
CA ILE A 244 13.07 0.61 7.48
C ILE A 244 11.88 0.46 8.42
N ARG A 245 12.14 0.29 9.72
CA ARG A 245 11.13 0.25 10.76
C ARG A 245 11.21 1.50 11.61
N ILE A 246 10.06 2.12 11.84
CA ILE A 246 9.91 3.28 12.72
C ILE A 246 8.86 2.96 13.77
N VAL A 247 9.23 3.10 15.04
CA VAL A 247 8.29 3.02 16.16
C VAL A 247 8.05 4.45 16.65
N CYS A 248 6.80 4.86 16.76
CA CYS A 248 6.39 6.11 17.38
C CYS A 248 4.89 6.09 17.71
N ASN A 249 4.48 6.83 18.74
CA ASN A 249 3.12 6.88 19.29
C ASN A 249 2.51 5.50 19.57
N GLY A 250 3.31 4.58 20.09
CA GLY A 250 2.91 3.20 20.36
C GLY A 250 2.54 2.37 19.11
N LYS A 251 2.91 2.81 17.90
CA LYS A 251 2.72 2.09 16.64
C LYS A 251 4.06 1.79 15.96
N THR A 252 4.06 0.74 15.14
CA THR A 252 5.20 0.36 14.28
C THR A 252 4.83 0.58 12.82
N TYR A 253 5.69 1.31 12.09
CA TYR A 253 5.58 1.59 10.67
C TYR A 253 6.74 0.93 9.94
N ASN A 254 6.46 0.23 8.85
CA ASN A 254 7.47 -0.38 8.00
C ASN A 254 7.46 0.29 6.62
N TYR A 255 8.64 0.64 6.13
CA TYR A 255 8.84 1.18 4.78
C TYR A 255 9.58 0.15 3.92
N LYS A 256 9.16 0.01 2.66
CA LYS A 256 9.73 -0.87 1.64
C LYS A 256 10.29 -0.01 0.50
N PHE A 257 11.45 -0.37 -0.06
CA PHE A 257 11.93 0.27 -1.29
C PHE A 257 11.03 -0.14 -2.47
N SER A 258 10.51 0.83 -3.21
CA SER A 258 9.61 0.60 -4.34
C SER A 258 10.33 -0.11 -5.50
N ASP A 259 9.65 -1.10 -6.11
CA ASP A 259 10.06 -1.80 -7.33
C ASP A 259 11.43 -2.51 -7.31
N GLY A 260 12.04 -2.68 -6.14
CA GLY A 260 13.37 -3.26 -6.03
C GLY A 260 14.45 -2.44 -6.72
N ILE A 261 14.26 -1.12 -6.86
CA ILE A 261 15.23 -0.18 -7.43
C ILE A 261 15.37 1.03 -6.49
N VAL A 262 16.61 1.41 -6.21
CA VAL A 262 16.96 2.59 -5.41
C VAL A 262 18.09 3.34 -6.12
N GLY A 263 17.86 4.63 -6.44
CA GLY A 263 18.87 5.44 -7.12
C GLY A 263 19.34 4.84 -8.45
N ASP A 264 18.40 4.29 -9.23
CA ASP A 264 18.62 3.58 -10.49
C ASP A 264 19.37 2.23 -10.39
N SER A 265 19.64 1.71 -9.19
CA SER A 265 20.29 0.42 -8.98
C SER A 265 19.40 -0.58 -8.24
N GLN A 266 19.56 -1.86 -8.57
CA GLN A 266 18.99 -2.98 -7.80
C GLN A 266 19.91 -3.41 -6.64
N ASN A 267 21.02 -2.70 -6.43
CA ASN A 267 21.98 -3.00 -5.38
C ASN A 267 22.36 -1.73 -4.61
N LEU A 268 22.50 -1.89 -3.29
CA LEU A 268 23.17 -0.94 -2.42
C LEU A 268 24.67 -1.20 -2.55
N GLU A 269 25.33 -0.41 -3.38
CA GLU A 269 26.73 -0.64 -3.78
C GLU A 269 27.74 -0.05 -2.78
N SER A 270 28.92 -0.68 -2.71
CA SER A 270 30.06 -0.20 -1.91
C SER A 270 30.45 1.24 -2.27
N GLY A 271 30.60 2.08 -1.25
CA GLY A 271 31.03 3.48 -1.39
C GLY A 271 30.00 4.41 -2.05
N LYS A 272 28.77 3.93 -2.27
CA LYS A 272 27.65 4.75 -2.75
C LYS A 272 26.80 5.23 -1.57
N GLU A 273 25.97 6.22 -1.86
CA GLU A 273 24.96 6.69 -0.92
C GLU A 273 23.57 6.70 -1.55
N THR A 274 22.57 6.50 -0.70
CA THR A 274 21.16 6.61 -1.01
C THR A 274 20.52 7.61 -0.06
N ASN A 275 19.70 8.50 -0.59
CA ASN A 275 18.90 9.43 0.20
C ASN A 275 17.44 8.97 0.25
N VAL A 276 16.93 8.70 1.44
CA VAL A 276 15.54 8.34 1.71
C VAL A 276 14.89 9.47 2.49
N GLN A 277 13.86 10.07 1.90
CA GLN A 277 13.06 11.10 2.58
C GLN A 277 11.71 10.49 2.94
N LEU A 278 11.49 10.27 4.23
CA LEU A 278 10.21 9.79 4.75
C LEU A 278 9.48 10.97 5.38
N ARG A 279 8.32 11.28 4.81
CA ARG A 279 7.40 12.24 5.39
C ARG A 279 6.32 11.49 6.13
N PHE A 280 6.36 11.57 7.44
CA PHE A 280 5.28 11.16 8.31
C PHE A 280 4.20 12.20 8.21
N THR A 281 3.17 11.88 7.47
CA THR A 281 1.88 12.51 7.66
C THR A 281 1.24 11.75 8.80
N GLU A 282 1.62 12.09 10.03
CA GLU A 282 0.84 11.72 11.19
C GLU A 282 -0.49 12.47 11.10
N GLN A 283 -1.38 11.97 10.26
CA GLN A 283 -2.78 12.12 10.55
C GLN A 283 -2.99 11.29 11.80
N SER A 284 -3.42 11.97 12.85
CA SER A 284 -4.43 11.41 13.74
C SER A 284 -5.42 10.59 12.91
N GLY A 285 -5.33 9.26 12.98
CA GLY A 285 -6.12 8.34 12.15
C GLY A 285 -5.58 8.22 10.72
N GLU A 286 -5.99 7.18 9.99
CA GLU A 286 -5.93 7.23 8.52
C GLU A 286 -6.46 8.60 8.06
N PRO A 287 -5.96 9.18 6.94
CA PRO A 287 -6.60 10.35 6.35
C PRO A 287 -8.10 10.12 6.38
N SER A 288 -8.81 10.93 7.16
CA SER A 288 -10.25 10.96 7.06
C SER A 288 -10.51 11.27 5.60
N ASP A 289 -10.98 10.29 4.86
CA ASP A 289 -11.39 10.50 3.49
C ASP A 289 -12.53 11.51 3.57
N GLY A 290 -12.26 12.81 3.37
CA GLY A 290 -13.22 13.87 3.69
C GLY A 290 -14.53 13.73 2.91
N ASP A 291 -14.49 12.96 1.82
CA ASP A 291 -15.66 12.65 1.00
C ASP A 291 -16.54 11.55 1.62
N PHE A 292 -16.04 10.77 2.59
CA PHE A 292 -16.77 9.65 3.21
C PHE A 292 -16.72 9.59 4.74
N ALA A 293 -15.71 10.15 5.40
CA ALA A 293 -15.49 10.09 6.84
C ALA A 293 -16.72 10.53 7.65
N GLY A 294 -17.15 9.66 8.57
CA GLY A 294 -18.31 9.84 9.44
C GLY A 294 -19.66 9.87 8.71
N LYS A 295 -19.69 9.64 7.38
CA LYS A 295 -20.93 9.73 6.60
C LYS A 295 -21.72 8.45 6.66
N LYS A 296 -23.04 8.61 6.61
CA LYS A 296 -24.01 7.52 6.43
C LYS A 296 -24.74 7.81 5.12
N LEU A 297 -24.57 6.94 4.14
CA LEU A 297 -24.96 7.20 2.77
C LEU A 297 -25.84 6.06 2.26
N TRP A 298 -26.99 6.43 1.71
CA TRP A 298 -27.76 5.56 0.85
C TRP A 298 -27.12 5.51 -0.54
N LEU A 299 -27.25 4.38 -1.25
CA LEU A 299 -26.86 4.28 -2.65
C LEU A 299 -27.69 5.25 -3.50
N TRP A 300 -27.10 5.70 -4.60
CA TRP A 300 -27.76 6.65 -5.48
C TRP A 300 -29.10 6.10 -5.99
N GLY A 301 -30.13 6.93 -5.97
CA GLY A 301 -31.43 6.62 -6.57
C GLY A 301 -32.42 5.84 -5.68
N VAL A 302 -32.00 5.39 -4.49
CA VAL A 302 -32.94 4.73 -3.55
C VAL A 302 -33.79 5.73 -2.75
N GLU A 303 -33.31 6.96 -2.60
CA GLU A 303 -34.12 8.05 -2.05
C GLU A 303 -34.98 8.67 -3.16
N ARG A 304 -36.30 8.73 -2.96
CA ARG A 304 -37.24 9.30 -3.93
C ARG A 304 -37.48 10.77 -3.60
N GLU A 305 -37.69 11.58 -4.65
CA GLU A 305 -37.98 13.00 -4.50
C GLU A 305 -39.20 13.23 -3.60
N GLY A 306 -39.04 14.04 -2.54
CA GLY A 306 -40.09 14.30 -1.56
C GLY A 306 -40.27 13.22 -0.49
N HIS A 307 -39.52 12.12 -0.55
CA HIS A 307 -39.60 10.98 0.37
C HIS A 307 -38.20 10.58 0.87
N PRO A 308 -37.58 11.40 1.77
CA PRO A 308 -36.24 11.13 2.28
C PRO A 308 -36.21 9.82 3.07
N LEU A 309 -35.11 9.07 2.95
CA LEU A 309 -34.93 7.83 3.70
C LEU A 309 -34.37 8.11 5.09
N PRO A 310 -34.88 7.47 6.15
CA PRO A 310 -34.34 7.64 7.48
C PRO A 310 -32.93 7.07 7.53
N VAL A 311 -31.99 7.89 8.00
CA VAL A 311 -30.62 7.45 8.31
C VAL A 311 -30.60 6.91 9.73
N PHE A 312 -29.86 5.84 9.97
CA PHE A 312 -29.79 5.24 11.30
C PHE A 312 -29.15 6.20 12.31
N ASP A 313 -29.80 6.37 13.47
CA ASP A 313 -29.26 7.05 14.64
C ASP A 313 -29.69 6.29 15.90
N GLU A 314 -28.71 5.76 16.62
CA GLU A 314 -28.88 5.01 17.87
C GLU A 314 -29.77 5.74 18.88
N ASN A 315 -29.69 7.08 18.95
CA ASN A 315 -30.46 7.86 19.92
C ASN A 315 -31.96 7.95 19.58
N THR A 316 -32.32 7.64 18.34
CA THR A 316 -33.70 7.72 17.83
C THR A 316 -34.28 6.37 17.45
N ALA A 317 -33.45 5.32 17.43
CA ALA A 317 -33.88 3.96 17.15
C ALA A 317 -34.88 3.50 18.22
N GLU A 318 -36.01 2.99 17.77
CA GLU A 318 -37.05 2.47 18.67
C GLU A 318 -36.83 1.00 19.01
N TYR A 319 -37.59 0.48 19.97
CA TYR A 319 -37.56 -0.94 20.32
C TYR A 319 -38.91 -1.56 20.01
N ALA A 320 -38.87 -2.72 19.36
CA ALA A 320 -40.02 -3.54 19.05
C ALA A 320 -39.85 -4.95 19.63
N TYR A 321 -40.94 -5.69 19.75
CA TYR A 321 -40.94 -7.04 20.30
C TYR A 321 -41.26 -8.07 19.21
N ILE A 322 -40.43 -9.12 19.10
CA ILE A 322 -40.53 -10.14 18.04
C ILE A 322 -41.93 -10.76 17.93
N GLY A 323 -42.65 -10.91 19.06
CA GLY A 323 -43.98 -11.50 19.10
C GLY A 323 -45.14 -10.58 18.70
N THR A 324 -44.89 -9.33 18.33
CA THR A 324 -45.92 -8.37 17.86
C THR A 324 -45.44 -7.60 16.63
N PRO A 325 -45.19 -8.29 15.50
CA PRO A 325 -44.65 -7.67 14.30
C PRO A 325 -45.60 -6.63 13.67
N GLU A 326 -46.91 -6.74 13.94
CA GLU A 326 -47.92 -5.76 13.51
C GLU A 326 -47.72 -4.37 14.15
N LYS A 327 -46.86 -4.26 15.17
CA LYS A 327 -46.55 -3.02 15.88
C LYS A 327 -45.16 -2.48 15.56
N PHE A 328 -44.47 -3.03 14.56
CA PHE A 328 -43.15 -2.56 14.19
C PHE A 328 -43.18 -1.09 13.73
N PRO A 329 -42.22 -0.26 14.19
CA PRO A 329 -42.17 1.16 13.84
C PRO A 329 -42.15 1.41 12.33
N VAL A 330 -42.97 2.35 11.87
CA VAL A 330 -43.03 2.77 10.48
C VAL A 330 -42.19 4.03 10.30
N GLY A 331 -41.33 4.04 9.28
CA GLY A 331 -40.49 5.20 8.94
C GLY A 331 -39.36 5.50 9.93
N LYS A 332 -39.08 4.58 10.86
CA LYS A 332 -38.00 4.70 11.85
C LYS A 332 -37.21 3.41 11.91
N TRP A 333 -35.93 3.54 12.24
CA TRP A 333 -35.11 2.40 12.59
C TRP A 333 -35.51 1.85 13.94
N PHE A 334 -35.45 0.52 14.11
CA PHE A 334 -35.76 -0.11 15.38
C PHE A 334 -34.95 -1.38 15.62
N HIS A 335 -34.71 -1.69 16.89
CA HIS A 335 -34.22 -2.99 17.34
C HIS A 335 -35.40 -3.91 17.62
N VAL A 336 -35.22 -5.22 17.42
CA VAL A 336 -36.20 -6.23 17.83
C VAL A 336 -35.67 -6.95 19.05
N LEU A 337 -36.46 -7.04 20.12
CA LEU A 337 -36.13 -7.81 21.31
C LEU A 337 -36.78 -9.21 21.21
N PRO A 338 -36.09 -10.28 21.64
CA PRO A 338 -34.79 -10.30 22.33
C PRO A 338 -33.57 -10.46 21.39
N ASP A 339 -33.65 -10.06 20.11
CA ASP A 339 -32.55 -10.25 19.15
C ASP A 339 -31.29 -9.45 19.51
N ASP A 340 -30.22 -9.72 18.77
CA ASP A 340 -28.95 -9.01 18.89
C ASP A 340 -29.15 -7.50 18.66
N LEU A 341 -28.91 -6.70 19.70
CA LEU A 341 -28.96 -5.23 19.66
C LEU A 341 -27.98 -4.63 18.64
N SER A 342 -27.01 -5.39 18.14
CA SER A 342 -26.13 -4.94 17.04
C SER A 342 -26.84 -4.89 15.67
N THR A 343 -28.05 -5.43 15.57
CA THR A 343 -28.89 -5.42 14.36
C THR A 343 -30.06 -4.46 14.53
N CYS A 344 -30.32 -3.66 13.49
CA CYS A 344 -31.47 -2.77 13.44
C CYS A 344 -32.22 -2.97 12.12
N TYR A 345 -33.52 -2.67 12.13
CA TYR A 345 -34.41 -2.88 11.00
C TYR A 345 -35.11 -1.58 10.63
N LEU A 346 -35.42 -1.43 9.35
CA LEU A 346 -36.30 -0.41 8.79
C LEU A 346 -37.34 -1.09 7.90
N SER A 347 -38.62 -0.99 8.29
CA SER A 347 -39.71 -1.56 7.52
C SER A 347 -39.90 -0.85 6.18
N TRP A 348 -40.16 -1.64 5.13
CA TRP A 348 -40.41 -1.12 3.79
C TRP A 348 -41.65 -0.25 3.72
N GLN A 349 -41.57 0.77 2.87
CA GLN A 349 -42.68 1.64 2.48
C GLN A 349 -42.68 1.81 0.96
N LYS A 350 -43.87 1.96 0.38
CA LYS A 350 -44.07 2.05 -1.07
C LYS A 350 -43.24 3.15 -1.76
N ASP A 351 -42.99 4.23 -1.04
CA ASP A 351 -42.26 5.39 -1.55
C ASP A 351 -40.74 5.28 -1.35
N TYR A 352 -40.25 4.18 -0.77
CA TYR A 352 -38.83 3.90 -0.66
C TYR A 352 -38.31 3.26 -1.97
N GLY A 353 -37.09 3.63 -2.38
CA GLY A 353 -36.45 3.15 -3.61
C GLY A 353 -35.47 2.00 -3.41
N TRP A 354 -35.47 1.36 -2.22
CA TRP A 354 -34.84 0.06 -2.01
C TRP A 354 -35.87 -1.06 -2.16
N TYR A 355 -35.39 -2.23 -2.58
CA TYR A 355 -36.20 -3.38 -2.98
C TYR A 355 -35.77 -4.61 -2.20
N ASP A 356 -36.73 -5.49 -1.92
CA ASP A 356 -36.53 -6.67 -1.08
C ASP A 356 -37.29 -7.89 -1.66
N CYS A 357 -36.70 -8.50 -2.69
CA CYS A 357 -37.26 -9.69 -3.32
C CYS A 357 -36.99 -10.91 -2.43
N ASP A 358 -38.03 -11.37 -1.74
CA ASP A 358 -37.96 -12.50 -0.82
C ASP A 358 -38.17 -13.87 -1.46
N LYS A 359 -37.62 -14.91 -0.85
CA LYS A 359 -37.90 -16.31 -1.23
C LYS A 359 -39.19 -16.83 -0.61
N PHE A 360 -39.85 -17.74 -1.33
CA PHE A 360 -40.94 -18.54 -0.77
C PHE A 360 -40.42 -19.60 0.20
N ASN A 361 -39.25 -20.18 -0.08
CA ASN A 361 -38.63 -21.20 0.76
C ASN A 361 -37.21 -20.75 1.13
N PRO A 362 -37.02 -19.92 2.18
CA PRO A 362 -35.71 -19.44 2.61
C PRO A 362 -34.65 -20.51 2.81
N GLU A 363 -34.99 -21.68 3.35
CA GLU A 363 -34.06 -22.79 3.53
C GLU A 363 -34.32 -23.98 2.60
N ALA A 364 -33.24 -24.68 2.24
CA ALA A 364 -33.33 -25.88 1.43
C ALA A 364 -34.05 -27.00 2.19
N GLY A 365 -35.23 -27.39 1.70
CA GLY A 365 -36.06 -28.43 2.33
C GLY A 365 -37.28 -27.89 3.06
N GLU A 366 -37.45 -26.57 3.15
CA GLU A 366 -38.72 -25.97 3.56
C GLU A 366 -39.83 -26.25 2.52
N ASP A 367 -41.06 -26.26 3.02
CA ASP A 367 -42.26 -26.58 2.23
C ASP A 367 -43.38 -25.57 2.46
N HIS A 368 -43.02 -24.29 2.38
CA HIS A 368 -44.00 -23.22 2.26
C HIS A 368 -44.69 -23.30 0.89
N GLU A 369 -45.96 -22.89 0.84
CA GLU A 369 -46.73 -22.87 -0.41
C GLU A 369 -46.08 -21.89 -1.41
N GLY A 370 -45.66 -22.41 -2.56
CA GLY A 370 -45.04 -21.60 -3.62
C GLY A 370 -43.95 -22.33 -4.40
N PRO A 371 -43.25 -21.61 -5.30
CA PRO A 371 -42.10 -22.14 -6.03
C PRO A 371 -40.96 -22.57 -5.10
N LYS A 372 -40.24 -23.62 -5.49
CA LYS A 372 -38.98 -24.00 -4.83
C LYS A 372 -37.86 -23.08 -5.30
N ASP A 373 -37.38 -22.25 -4.40
CA ASP A 373 -36.37 -21.22 -4.66
C ASP A 373 -35.27 -21.15 -3.58
N GLY A 374 -35.11 -22.18 -2.75
CA GLY A 374 -34.22 -22.15 -1.58
C GLY A 374 -32.73 -21.94 -1.88
N HIS A 375 -32.27 -22.29 -3.07
CA HIS A 375 -30.91 -22.07 -3.55
C HIS A 375 -30.77 -20.85 -4.48
N MET A 376 -31.81 -20.01 -4.60
CA MET A 376 -31.88 -18.91 -5.57
C MET A 376 -31.64 -17.52 -4.95
N CYS A 377 -30.92 -17.42 -3.83
CA CYS A 377 -30.56 -16.13 -3.22
C CYS A 377 -29.83 -15.18 -4.18
N TRP A 378 -29.05 -15.74 -5.11
CA TRP A 378 -28.40 -15.00 -6.18
C TRP A 378 -29.40 -14.31 -7.14
N ALA A 379 -30.52 -14.96 -7.45
CA ALA A 379 -31.53 -14.44 -8.35
C ALA A 379 -32.43 -13.42 -7.65
N ALA A 380 -32.73 -13.62 -6.36
CA ALA A 380 -33.38 -12.62 -5.52
C ALA A 380 -32.54 -11.33 -5.43
N SER A 381 -31.24 -11.45 -5.10
CA SER A 381 -30.31 -10.31 -5.08
C SER A 381 -30.15 -9.62 -6.45
N ALA A 382 -30.14 -10.40 -7.54
CA ALA A 382 -30.17 -9.86 -8.89
C ALA A 382 -31.44 -9.05 -9.18
N SER A 383 -32.59 -9.56 -8.72
CA SER A 383 -33.91 -8.95 -8.95
C SER A 383 -34.05 -7.61 -8.25
N ASN A 384 -33.54 -7.48 -7.03
CA ASN A 384 -33.42 -6.21 -6.33
C ASN A 384 -32.66 -5.16 -7.15
N SER A 385 -31.50 -5.53 -7.69
CA SER A 385 -30.71 -4.63 -8.54
C SER A 385 -31.39 -4.33 -9.87
N LEU A 386 -32.16 -5.27 -10.44
CA LEU A 386 -32.89 -5.07 -11.69
C LEU A 386 -34.11 -4.16 -11.52
N HIS A 387 -34.82 -4.21 -10.40
CA HIS A 387 -35.85 -3.22 -10.06
C HIS A 387 -35.26 -1.80 -10.07
N TRP A 388 -34.15 -1.60 -9.35
CA TRP A 388 -33.41 -0.34 -9.34
C TRP A 388 -32.95 0.08 -10.74
N TRP A 389 -32.32 -0.83 -11.48
CA TRP A 389 -31.75 -0.54 -12.80
C TRP A 389 -32.82 -0.12 -13.80
N MET A 390 -33.94 -0.86 -13.85
CA MET A 390 -35.03 -0.55 -14.76
C MET A 390 -35.74 0.75 -14.35
N TYR A 391 -35.98 0.98 -13.06
CA TYR A 391 -36.56 2.25 -12.59
C TYR A 391 -35.73 3.46 -13.03
N HIS A 392 -34.41 3.38 -12.91
CA HIS A 392 -33.52 4.50 -13.26
C HIS A 392 -33.22 4.61 -14.76
N ASN A 393 -33.56 3.61 -15.57
CA ASN A 393 -33.50 3.66 -17.02
C ASN A 393 -34.89 3.73 -17.67
N ARG A 394 -35.96 3.96 -16.90
CA ARG A 394 -37.35 3.86 -17.35
C ARG A 394 -37.68 4.71 -18.59
N ASP A 395 -37.07 5.89 -18.73
CA ASP A 395 -37.31 6.76 -19.89
C ASP A 395 -36.73 6.12 -21.17
N TYR A 396 -35.52 5.53 -21.10
CA TYR A 396 -34.95 4.77 -22.21
C TYR A 396 -35.74 3.49 -22.50
N ILE A 397 -36.26 2.83 -21.45
CA ILE A 397 -37.07 1.63 -21.59
C ILE A 397 -38.41 1.97 -22.28
N GLU A 398 -39.03 3.10 -21.96
CA GLU A 398 -40.25 3.57 -22.63
C GLU A 398 -40.01 3.79 -24.12
N GLU A 399 -38.90 4.44 -24.49
CA GLU A 399 -38.52 4.60 -25.90
C GLU A 399 -38.18 3.27 -26.57
N TYR A 400 -37.52 2.35 -25.87
CA TYR A 400 -37.25 0.99 -26.36
C TYR A 400 -38.55 0.25 -26.70
N ASP A 401 -39.53 0.33 -25.81
CA ASP A 401 -40.82 -0.33 -25.99
C ASP A 401 -41.63 0.28 -27.14
N LYS A 402 -41.52 1.60 -27.38
CA LYS A 402 -42.13 2.26 -28.55
C LYS A 402 -41.54 1.76 -29.87
N MET A 403 -40.23 1.48 -29.90
CA MET A 403 -39.52 1.05 -31.10
C MET A 403 -39.65 -0.45 -31.37
N TYR A 404 -39.78 -1.25 -30.32
CA TYR A 404 -39.90 -2.70 -30.38
C TYR A 404 -41.15 -3.18 -29.64
N PRO A 405 -42.37 -2.81 -30.11
CA PRO A 405 -43.62 -3.10 -29.40
C PRO A 405 -44.02 -4.58 -29.44
N GLU A 406 -43.44 -5.36 -30.36
CA GLU A 406 -43.68 -6.78 -30.52
C GLU A 406 -42.35 -7.55 -30.41
N GLU A 407 -42.32 -8.55 -29.55
CA GLU A 407 -41.21 -9.50 -29.47
C GLU A 407 -41.27 -10.48 -30.64
N ASP A 408 -40.11 -10.89 -31.16
CA ASP A 408 -40.06 -11.99 -32.15
C ASP A 408 -40.62 -13.31 -31.56
N GLU A 409 -41.00 -14.26 -32.43
CA GLU A 409 -41.57 -15.56 -32.00
C GLU A 409 -40.70 -16.29 -30.96
N LEU A 410 -39.38 -16.03 -30.96
CA LEU A 410 -38.44 -16.62 -30.01
C LEU A 410 -38.56 -16.02 -28.60
N MET A 411 -38.83 -14.73 -28.49
CA MET A 411 -38.96 -14.02 -27.21
C MET A 411 -40.40 -13.89 -26.72
N ALA A 412 -41.40 -14.12 -27.57
CA ALA A 412 -42.83 -13.95 -27.26
C ALA A 412 -43.32 -14.74 -26.03
N SER A 413 -42.62 -15.81 -25.62
CA SER A 413 -42.95 -16.57 -24.41
C SER A 413 -42.38 -16.00 -23.11
N PHE A 414 -41.55 -14.96 -23.17
CA PHE A 414 -40.93 -14.33 -22.01
C PHE A 414 -41.53 -12.96 -21.77
N ILE A 415 -42.26 -12.81 -20.67
CA ILE A 415 -42.86 -11.54 -20.29
C ILE A 415 -41.85 -10.78 -19.42
N ARG A 416 -41.49 -9.56 -19.82
CA ARG A 416 -40.62 -8.71 -19.01
C ARG A 416 -41.35 -8.31 -17.73
N PRO A 417 -40.81 -8.59 -16.54
CA PRO A 417 -41.40 -8.13 -15.29
C PRO A 417 -41.35 -6.60 -15.20
N SER A 418 -42.33 -6.02 -14.49
CA SER A 418 -42.35 -4.58 -14.20
C SER A 418 -41.18 -4.19 -13.30
N TYR A 419 -40.71 -2.96 -13.44
CA TYR A 419 -39.78 -2.36 -12.48
C TYR A 419 -40.48 -1.91 -11.19
N GLU A 420 -41.81 -1.77 -11.20
CA GLU A 420 -42.56 -1.42 -10.00
C GLU A 420 -42.48 -2.55 -8.97
N PHE A 421 -42.23 -2.19 -7.72
CA PHE A 421 -42.20 -3.11 -6.60
C PHE A 421 -43.34 -2.74 -5.65
N ASN A 422 -44.22 -3.69 -5.40
CA ASN A 422 -45.44 -3.50 -4.61
C ASN A 422 -45.37 -4.15 -3.21
N GLY A 423 -44.28 -4.86 -2.90
CA GLY A 423 -44.09 -5.57 -1.64
C GLY A 423 -44.94 -6.84 -1.51
N VAL A 424 -45.52 -7.36 -2.59
CA VAL A 424 -46.26 -8.62 -2.59
C VAL A 424 -45.31 -9.76 -2.99
N LEU A 425 -45.20 -10.77 -2.13
CA LEU A 425 -44.35 -11.93 -2.37
C LEU A 425 -44.72 -12.62 -3.70
N GLY A 426 -43.75 -12.73 -4.61
CA GLY A 426 -43.96 -13.36 -5.91
C GLY A 426 -44.53 -12.44 -7.00
N GLU A 427 -44.75 -11.16 -6.73
CA GLU A 427 -45.13 -10.16 -7.75
C GLU A 427 -43.97 -9.19 -8.02
N ASP A 428 -42.78 -9.75 -8.28
CA ASP A 428 -41.53 -9.03 -8.44
C ASP A 428 -40.71 -9.57 -9.63
N VAL A 429 -39.57 -8.94 -9.91
CA VAL A 429 -38.62 -9.42 -10.95
C VAL A 429 -38.13 -10.85 -10.67
N PHE A 430 -38.11 -11.28 -9.41
CA PHE A 430 -37.61 -12.59 -9.03
C PHE A 430 -38.51 -13.73 -9.56
N THR A 431 -39.80 -13.47 -9.78
CA THR A 431 -40.71 -14.43 -10.44
C THR A 431 -40.23 -14.85 -11.82
N PHE A 432 -39.65 -13.95 -12.61
CA PHE A 432 -39.05 -14.33 -13.90
C PHE A 432 -37.98 -15.40 -13.73
N PHE A 433 -37.11 -15.28 -12.73
CA PHE A 433 -36.07 -16.28 -12.48
C PHE A 433 -36.65 -17.58 -11.95
N ARG A 434 -37.66 -17.56 -11.07
CA ARG A 434 -38.36 -18.79 -10.62
C ARG A 434 -39.01 -19.55 -11.80
N GLU A 435 -39.49 -18.82 -12.79
CA GLU A 435 -40.12 -19.39 -13.98
C GLU A 435 -39.11 -19.94 -14.99
N THR A 436 -37.89 -19.40 -15.02
CA THR A 436 -36.92 -19.66 -16.09
C THR A 436 -35.64 -20.37 -15.64
N CYS A 437 -35.37 -20.43 -14.34
CA CYS A 437 -34.20 -21.09 -13.75
C CYS A 437 -34.61 -22.30 -12.89
N GLN A 438 -33.64 -23.18 -12.64
CA GLN A 438 -33.73 -24.25 -11.64
C GLN A 438 -33.37 -23.70 -10.26
N ASP A 439 -33.90 -24.34 -9.22
CA ASP A 439 -33.49 -24.13 -7.84
C ASP A 439 -32.05 -24.60 -7.59
N ARG A 440 -31.08 -23.79 -8.02
CA ARG A 440 -29.64 -24.05 -7.94
C ARG A 440 -28.88 -22.77 -7.66
N ALA A 441 -27.74 -22.93 -6.97
CA ALA A 441 -26.82 -21.85 -6.67
C ALA A 441 -26.28 -21.15 -7.94
N GLY A 442 -25.94 -19.88 -7.78
CA GLY A 442 -25.48 -18.98 -8.84
C GLY A 442 -24.89 -17.69 -8.26
N TYR A 443 -24.65 -16.70 -9.12
CA TYR A 443 -24.17 -15.37 -8.72
C TYR A 443 -25.06 -14.28 -9.30
N ALA A 444 -25.38 -13.26 -8.51
CA ALA A 444 -26.31 -12.21 -8.92
C ALA A 444 -25.90 -11.51 -10.23
N PRO A 445 -24.61 -11.17 -10.46
CA PRO A 445 -24.19 -10.57 -11.72
C PRO A 445 -24.42 -11.45 -12.97
N PHE A 446 -24.43 -12.78 -12.85
CA PHE A 446 -24.80 -13.62 -13.99
C PHE A 446 -26.26 -13.41 -14.37
N GLY A 447 -27.16 -13.40 -13.39
CA GLY A 447 -28.59 -13.14 -13.60
C GLY A 447 -28.86 -11.77 -14.23
N ILE A 448 -28.19 -10.73 -13.74
CA ILE A 448 -28.36 -9.35 -14.22
C ILE A 448 -27.90 -9.22 -15.68
N ASN A 449 -26.68 -9.68 -16.00
CA ASN A 449 -26.17 -9.64 -17.37
C ASN A 449 -27.06 -10.47 -18.31
N TRP A 450 -27.48 -11.65 -17.88
CA TRP A 450 -28.36 -12.49 -18.68
C TRP A 450 -29.71 -11.82 -18.96
N PHE A 451 -30.36 -11.27 -17.95
CA PHE A 451 -31.66 -10.58 -18.06
C PHE A 451 -31.60 -9.45 -19.10
N ILE A 452 -30.54 -8.64 -19.09
CA ILE A 452 -30.44 -7.44 -19.92
C ILE A 452 -29.92 -7.79 -21.33
N THR A 453 -28.79 -8.48 -21.41
CA THR A 453 -28.04 -8.67 -22.68
C THR A 453 -28.21 -10.05 -23.30
N GLY A 454 -28.80 -10.99 -22.58
CA GLY A 454 -28.86 -12.40 -22.98
C GLY A 454 -27.53 -13.13 -22.84
N TYR A 455 -26.53 -12.57 -22.15
CA TYR A 455 -25.28 -13.25 -21.86
C TYR A 455 -25.47 -14.38 -20.84
N GLY A 456 -25.58 -15.59 -21.35
CA GLY A 456 -26.10 -16.75 -20.64
C GLY A 456 -25.09 -17.65 -19.92
N LYS A 457 -23.93 -17.15 -19.52
CA LYS A 457 -22.89 -17.97 -18.88
C LYS A 457 -23.28 -18.32 -17.44
N ASN A 458 -23.16 -19.60 -17.08
CA ASN A 458 -23.42 -20.14 -15.73
C ASN A 458 -24.85 -19.91 -15.20
N ILE A 459 -25.82 -19.69 -16.09
CA ILE A 459 -27.23 -19.63 -15.70
C ILE A 459 -27.77 -21.06 -15.54
N PRO A 460 -28.39 -21.40 -14.40
CA PRO A 460 -29.02 -22.70 -14.20
C PRO A 460 -30.39 -22.72 -14.89
N TYR A 461 -30.42 -22.79 -16.23
CA TYR A 461 -31.67 -22.77 -17.00
C TYR A 461 -32.63 -23.88 -16.59
N LYS A 462 -33.92 -23.55 -16.45
CA LYS A 462 -34.98 -24.51 -16.15
C LYS A 462 -35.07 -25.61 -17.21
N ASN A 463 -34.89 -25.25 -18.47
CA ASN A 463 -34.85 -26.19 -19.58
C ASN A 463 -34.09 -25.61 -20.79
N MET A 464 -33.89 -26.46 -21.80
CA MET A 464 -33.17 -26.10 -23.03
C MET A 464 -33.91 -25.05 -23.88
N SER A 465 -35.23 -24.95 -23.77
CA SER A 465 -36.01 -23.91 -24.46
C SER A 465 -35.61 -22.53 -23.95
N VAL A 466 -35.55 -22.35 -22.62
CA VAL A 466 -35.08 -21.09 -22.01
C VAL A 466 -33.66 -20.76 -22.49
N ALA A 467 -32.73 -21.73 -22.39
CA ALA A 467 -31.33 -21.54 -22.78
C ALA A 467 -31.16 -21.11 -24.25
N ASN A 468 -31.97 -21.69 -25.14
CA ASN A 468 -31.87 -21.45 -26.57
C ASN A 468 -32.65 -20.24 -27.05
N ASN A 469 -33.73 -19.85 -26.36
CA ASN A 469 -34.67 -18.87 -26.88
C ASN A 469 -34.55 -17.50 -26.19
N PHE A 470 -34.23 -17.43 -24.90
CA PHE A 470 -34.09 -16.14 -24.23
C PHE A 470 -32.84 -15.39 -24.71
N LYS A 471 -33.03 -14.17 -25.22
CA LYS A 471 -31.97 -13.34 -25.82
C LYS A 471 -31.67 -12.06 -25.04
N GLY A 472 -32.25 -11.88 -23.86
CA GLY A 472 -32.18 -10.63 -23.09
C GLY A 472 -33.31 -9.68 -23.48
N PHE A 473 -33.89 -9.01 -22.48
CA PHE A 473 -35.01 -8.10 -22.69
C PHE A 473 -34.64 -6.81 -23.42
N PHE A 474 -33.35 -6.46 -23.45
CA PHE A 474 -32.86 -5.22 -24.07
C PHE A 474 -31.86 -5.48 -25.19
N ARG A 475 -31.95 -6.63 -25.85
CA ARG A 475 -31.03 -7.12 -26.89
C ARG A 475 -30.84 -6.21 -28.11
N HIS A 476 -31.77 -5.30 -28.36
CA HIS A 476 -31.63 -4.34 -29.46
C HIS A 476 -30.78 -3.12 -29.10
N ALA A 477 -30.65 -2.82 -27.81
CA ALA A 477 -29.77 -1.77 -27.30
C ALA A 477 -28.42 -2.34 -26.82
N PHE A 478 -28.44 -3.53 -26.21
CA PHE A 478 -27.27 -4.18 -25.61
C PHE A 478 -26.86 -5.44 -26.34
N SER A 479 -25.54 -5.62 -26.53
CA SER A 479 -24.96 -6.85 -27.04
C SER A 479 -24.53 -7.78 -25.90
N LYS A 480 -24.28 -9.06 -26.20
CA LYS A 480 -23.85 -10.05 -25.21
C LYS A 480 -22.46 -9.79 -24.62
N GLU A 481 -21.68 -8.94 -25.28
CA GLU A 481 -20.35 -8.50 -24.85
C GLU A 481 -20.44 -7.35 -23.84
N ASP A 482 -21.57 -6.66 -23.75
CA ASP A 482 -21.78 -5.60 -22.79
C ASP A 482 -21.88 -6.15 -21.37
N VAL A 483 -21.03 -5.62 -20.50
CA VAL A 483 -21.01 -5.96 -19.08
C VAL A 483 -21.83 -4.93 -18.31
N ILE A 484 -22.89 -5.39 -17.67
CA ILE A 484 -23.77 -4.58 -16.82
C ILE A 484 -23.41 -4.75 -15.36
N ALA A 485 -23.11 -5.99 -14.95
CA ALA A 485 -22.76 -6.32 -13.58
C ALA A 485 -21.47 -7.14 -13.49
N THR A 486 -20.67 -6.89 -12.47
CA THR A 486 -19.41 -7.59 -12.19
C THR A 486 -19.38 -8.14 -10.76
N THR A 487 -18.47 -9.07 -10.48
CA THR A 487 -18.19 -9.58 -9.12
C THR A 487 -16.70 -9.47 -8.84
N GLU A 488 -16.35 -8.96 -7.68
CA GLU A 488 -14.97 -8.79 -7.22
C GLU A 488 -14.65 -9.71 -6.04
N LYS A 489 -13.60 -10.53 -6.19
CA LYS A 489 -13.05 -11.42 -5.17
C LYS A 489 -11.63 -11.91 -5.55
N PRO A 490 -10.79 -12.40 -4.60
CA PRO A 490 -10.96 -12.30 -3.15
C PRO A 490 -10.94 -10.84 -2.69
N LEU A 491 -11.51 -10.57 -1.52
CA LEU A 491 -11.56 -9.23 -0.93
C LEU A 491 -10.41 -9.03 0.07
N THR A 492 -9.91 -7.81 0.15
CA THR A 492 -9.08 -7.28 1.24
C THR A 492 -9.81 -6.08 1.86
N LYS A 493 -9.39 -5.60 3.06
CA LYS A 493 -9.94 -4.36 3.66
C LYS A 493 -9.96 -3.22 2.63
N GLU A 494 -8.83 -2.98 1.98
CA GLU A 494 -8.68 -1.90 0.99
C GLU A 494 -9.58 -2.12 -0.23
N LYS A 495 -9.55 -3.31 -0.83
CA LYS A 495 -10.35 -3.62 -2.02
C LYS A 495 -11.85 -3.47 -1.76
N PHE A 496 -12.34 -3.95 -0.62
CA PHE A 496 -13.74 -3.81 -0.23
C PHE A 496 -14.15 -2.34 -0.10
N ASN A 497 -13.38 -1.55 0.66
CA ASN A 497 -13.65 -0.12 0.84
C ASN A 497 -13.65 0.64 -0.50
N ASN A 498 -12.67 0.37 -1.36
CA ASN A 498 -12.55 1.03 -2.67
C ASN A 498 -13.72 0.69 -3.61
N ILE A 499 -14.20 -0.56 -3.60
CA ILE A 499 -15.38 -0.96 -4.40
C ILE A 499 -16.62 -0.19 -3.95
N ILE A 500 -16.86 -0.10 -2.64
CA ILE A 500 -18.02 0.60 -2.08
C ILE A 500 -17.98 2.09 -2.44
N LYS A 501 -16.83 2.76 -2.21
CA LYS A 501 -16.66 4.18 -2.54
C LYS A 501 -16.86 4.46 -4.03
N ARG A 502 -16.22 3.65 -4.89
CA ARG A 502 -16.37 3.74 -6.35
C ARG A 502 -17.83 3.54 -6.79
N ALA A 503 -18.57 2.64 -6.14
CA ALA A 503 -19.98 2.42 -6.45
C ALA A 503 -20.83 3.64 -6.09
N LEU A 504 -20.57 4.29 -4.95
CA LEU A 504 -21.23 5.53 -4.56
C LEU A 504 -20.94 6.67 -5.56
N GLU A 505 -19.68 6.85 -5.94
CA GLU A 505 -19.24 7.89 -6.89
C GLU A 505 -19.85 7.68 -8.29
N ASN A 506 -19.86 6.43 -8.76
CA ASN A 506 -20.35 6.07 -10.09
C ASN A 506 -21.84 5.73 -10.11
N LYS A 507 -22.56 5.94 -9.00
CA LYS A 507 -24.02 5.74 -8.91
C LYS A 507 -24.44 4.31 -9.27
N GLN A 508 -23.71 3.32 -8.77
CA GLN A 508 -23.92 1.90 -9.04
C GLN A 508 -24.72 1.24 -7.92
N SER A 509 -25.51 0.21 -8.27
CA SER A 509 -26.11 -0.70 -7.29
C SER A 509 -25.08 -1.74 -6.84
N LEU A 510 -25.27 -2.30 -5.64
CA LEU A 510 -24.37 -3.24 -4.99
C LEU A 510 -25.06 -4.54 -4.60
N THR A 511 -24.46 -5.65 -5.02
CA THR A 511 -24.76 -6.99 -4.51
C THR A 511 -23.59 -7.48 -3.67
N PHE A 512 -23.80 -8.38 -2.73
CA PHE A 512 -22.68 -9.01 -2.00
C PHE A 512 -23.05 -10.41 -1.57
N SER A 513 -22.03 -11.21 -1.24
CA SER A 513 -22.25 -12.53 -0.67
C SER A 513 -21.49 -12.69 0.65
N VAL A 514 -22.02 -13.56 1.51
CA VAL A 514 -21.40 -13.96 2.76
C VAL A 514 -21.08 -15.44 2.79
N ASN A 515 -20.09 -15.81 3.60
CA ASN A 515 -19.69 -17.17 3.84
C ASN A 515 -20.68 -17.86 4.80
N SER A 516 -21.63 -18.59 4.22
CA SER A 516 -22.56 -19.48 4.90
C SER A 516 -22.49 -20.89 4.28
N THR A 517 -23.21 -21.86 4.84
CA THR A 517 -23.34 -23.20 4.24
C THR A 517 -23.97 -23.08 2.85
N GLY A 518 -23.16 -23.20 1.79
CA GLY A 518 -23.58 -23.02 0.39
C GLY A 518 -23.40 -21.61 -0.18
N GLY A 519 -22.97 -20.64 0.65
CA GLY A 519 -22.90 -19.22 0.30
C GLY A 519 -24.27 -18.55 0.30
N HIS A 520 -24.32 -17.25 0.60
CA HIS A 520 -25.58 -16.49 0.60
C HIS A 520 -25.41 -15.11 -0.03
N ALA A 521 -26.21 -14.81 -1.05
CA ALA A 521 -26.14 -13.56 -1.81
C ALA A 521 -27.30 -12.62 -1.43
N MET A 522 -26.99 -11.34 -1.26
CA MET A 522 -27.87 -10.28 -0.75
C MET A 522 -27.59 -8.96 -1.48
N THR A 523 -28.32 -7.90 -1.15
CA THR A 523 -28.21 -6.59 -1.82
C THR A 523 -27.93 -5.49 -0.80
N ILE A 524 -26.94 -4.64 -1.06
CA ILE A 524 -26.60 -3.48 -0.23
C ILE A 524 -27.34 -2.27 -0.79
N TRP A 525 -27.97 -1.48 0.08
CA TRP A 525 -28.67 -0.26 -0.26
C TRP A 525 -28.09 0.99 0.39
N GLY A 526 -27.25 0.84 1.42
CA GLY A 526 -26.57 1.95 2.06
C GLY A 526 -25.40 1.48 2.90
N VAL A 527 -24.57 2.43 3.32
CA VAL A 527 -23.35 2.18 4.08
C VAL A 527 -23.10 3.28 5.09
N GLU A 528 -22.46 2.94 6.19
CA GLU A 528 -21.87 3.88 7.13
C GLU A 528 -20.35 3.81 7.04
N PHE A 529 -19.70 4.95 7.20
CA PHE A 529 -18.25 5.05 7.33
C PHE A 529 -17.89 5.53 8.72
N ASP A 530 -16.78 5.03 9.27
CA ASP A 530 -16.17 5.58 10.47
C ASP A 530 -15.49 6.93 10.19
N GLU A 531 -14.91 7.55 11.22
CA GLU A 531 -14.22 8.85 11.14
C GLU A 531 -13.01 8.84 10.19
N GLN A 532 -12.55 7.68 9.74
CA GLN A 532 -11.46 7.52 8.78
C GLN A 532 -11.99 7.38 7.35
N GLY A 533 -13.30 7.19 7.17
CA GLY A 533 -13.88 6.89 5.86
C GLY A 533 -13.76 5.41 5.50
N ILE A 534 -13.67 4.52 6.49
CA ILE A 534 -13.73 3.07 6.33
C ILE A 534 -15.14 2.57 6.63
N VAL A 535 -15.66 1.66 5.81
CA VAL A 535 -17.01 1.12 5.96
C VAL A 535 -17.18 0.46 7.34
N SER A 536 -18.09 0.99 8.14
CA SER A 536 -18.35 0.60 9.52
C SER A 536 -19.70 -0.11 9.70
N ALA A 537 -20.63 0.05 8.77
CA ALA A 537 -21.89 -0.70 8.71
C ALA A 537 -22.46 -0.77 7.29
N LEU A 538 -23.30 -1.77 7.03
CA LEU A 538 -24.09 -1.91 5.81
C LEU A 538 -25.58 -1.82 6.13
N TYR A 539 -26.33 -1.19 5.23
CA TYR A 539 -27.78 -1.30 5.11
C TYR A 539 -28.05 -2.23 3.94
N TYR A 540 -28.62 -3.39 4.20
CA TYR A 540 -28.81 -4.45 3.21
C TYR A 540 -30.15 -5.13 3.39
N VAL A 541 -30.57 -5.91 2.40
CA VAL A 541 -31.77 -6.74 2.46
C VAL A 541 -31.40 -8.22 2.35
N ASP A 542 -32.14 -9.08 3.04
CA ASP A 542 -31.89 -10.51 3.11
C ASP A 542 -33.10 -11.29 2.61
N ASN A 543 -33.00 -11.87 1.42
CA ASN A 543 -34.07 -12.63 0.77
C ASN A 543 -34.48 -13.93 1.49
N ASN A 544 -33.87 -14.24 2.64
CA ASN A 544 -34.29 -15.31 3.53
C ASN A 544 -35.19 -14.80 4.68
N ASP A 545 -35.45 -13.50 4.82
CA ASP A 545 -35.97 -12.93 6.05
C ASP A 545 -37.50 -12.77 6.12
N TYR A 546 -38.22 -13.03 5.03
CA TYR A 546 -39.68 -12.91 4.93
C TYR A 546 -40.45 -13.48 6.13
N TYR A 547 -40.06 -14.66 6.61
CA TYR A 547 -40.75 -15.37 7.69
C TYR A 547 -40.12 -15.18 9.09
N ASN A 548 -39.02 -14.42 9.22
CA ASN A 548 -38.26 -14.30 10.47
C ASN A 548 -39.07 -13.79 11.67
N PHE A 549 -40.15 -13.06 11.40
CA PHE A 549 -40.99 -12.44 12.43
C PHE A 549 -42.42 -12.96 12.42
N GLU A 550 -42.69 -14.08 11.72
CA GLU A 550 -44.02 -14.68 11.70
C GLU A 550 -44.38 -15.25 13.07
N VAL A 551 -45.59 -14.97 13.53
CA VAL A 551 -46.08 -15.43 14.83
C VAL A 551 -47.15 -16.49 14.62
N SER A 552 -46.82 -17.74 14.92
CA SER A 552 -47.74 -18.88 14.79
C SER A 552 -49.08 -18.63 15.48
N GLY A 553 -50.17 -18.73 14.71
CA GLY A 553 -51.54 -18.54 15.21
C GLY A 553 -51.99 -17.07 15.30
N ASN A 554 -51.16 -16.11 14.89
CA ASN A 554 -51.55 -14.72 14.68
C ASN A 554 -51.85 -14.48 13.19
N SER A 555 -53.01 -13.89 12.89
CA SER A 555 -53.43 -13.57 11.52
C SER A 555 -53.43 -12.07 11.20
N ILE A 556 -52.93 -11.23 12.12
CA ILE A 556 -52.84 -9.79 11.88
C ILE A 556 -51.77 -9.52 10.83
N PRO A 557 -52.09 -8.87 9.69
CA PRO A 557 -51.11 -8.53 8.68
C PRO A 557 -50.02 -7.59 9.22
N TYR A 558 -48.79 -7.78 8.75
CA TYR A 558 -47.65 -6.91 9.08
C TYR A 558 -46.72 -6.77 7.86
N GLN A 559 -45.75 -5.85 7.95
CA GLN A 559 -44.76 -5.65 6.90
C GLN A 559 -43.64 -6.70 6.99
N HIS A 560 -43.44 -7.47 5.92
CA HIS A 560 -42.41 -8.50 5.85
C HIS A 560 -41.04 -7.93 5.46
N HIS A 561 -41.01 -7.05 4.46
CA HIS A 561 -39.81 -6.48 3.85
C HIS A 561 -39.03 -5.52 4.75
N ARG A 562 -37.72 -5.70 4.86
CA ARG A 562 -36.86 -4.99 5.82
C ARG A 562 -35.49 -4.67 5.27
N CYS A 563 -35.12 -3.40 5.39
CA CYS A 563 -33.71 -3.04 5.33
C CYS A 563 -33.07 -3.31 6.70
N ILE A 564 -32.01 -4.10 6.70
CA ILE A 564 -31.23 -4.53 7.86
C ILE A 564 -29.97 -3.68 7.93
N ARG A 565 -29.70 -3.09 9.09
CA ARG A 565 -28.40 -2.51 9.43
C ARG A 565 -27.59 -3.51 10.24
N LYS A 566 -26.36 -3.78 9.80
CA LYS A 566 -25.33 -4.45 10.61
C LYS A 566 -23.97 -3.77 10.50
N ILE A 567 -23.23 -3.79 11.62
CA ILE A 567 -21.85 -3.34 11.65
C ILE A 567 -20.94 -4.20 10.76
N VAL A 568 -19.87 -3.61 10.24
CA VAL A 568 -18.77 -4.28 9.54
C VAL A 568 -17.53 -4.20 10.42
N ARG A 569 -16.82 -5.32 10.54
CA ARG A 569 -15.56 -5.41 11.28
C ARG A 569 -14.48 -5.98 10.38
N TYR A 570 -13.24 -5.63 10.68
CA TYR A 570 -12.07 -6.09 9.96
C TYR A 570 -11.18 -6.93 10.87
N GLN A 571 -10.51 -7.92 10.29
CA GLN A 571 -9.55 -8.78 10.99
C GLN A 571 -8.38 -9.14 10.07
N ASP A 572 -7.24 -9.50 10.66
CA ASP A 572 -5.99 -9.80 9.93
C ASP A 572 -5.99 -11.18 9.25
N ASP A 573 -7.17 -11.74 8.97
CA ASP A 573 -7.34 -13.01 8.25
C ASP A 573 -7.28 -12.77 6.74
N ILE A 574 -6.33 -13.44 6.08
CA ILE A 574 -6.12 -13.32 4.63
C ILE A 574 -7.30 -13.87 3.80
N TYR A 575 -8.06 -14.83 4.35
CA TYR A 575 -9.18 -15.49 3.68
C TYR A 575 -10.54 -14.91 4.04
N LYS A 576 -10.68 -14.32 5.23
CA LYS A 576 -11.94 -13.74 5.73
C LYS A 576 -11.71 -12.38 6.40
N PRO A 577 -11.15 -11.38 5.69
CA PRO A 577 -10.72 -10.13 6.33
C PRO A 577 -11.89 -9.23 6.76
N ILE A 578 -13.10 -9.47 6.28
CA ILE A 578 -14.27 -8.58 6.47
C ILE A 578 -15.42 -9.40 7.06
N LEU A 579 -15.87 -9.02 8.25
CA LEU A 579 -16.95 -9.67 8.99
C LEU A 579 -18.21 -8.79 9.04
N LEU A 580 -19.38 -9.41 8.90
CA LEU A 580 -20.69 -8.78 9.03
C LEU A 580 -21.30 -9.11 10.40
N GLY A 581 -21.62 -8.08 11.17
CA GLY A 581 -22.15 -8.18 12.52
C GLY A 581 -21.10 -8.60 13.57
N THR A 582 -21.58 -9.05 14.73
CA THR A 582 -20.76 -9.46 15.88
C THR A 582 -20.21 -10.89 15.78
N GLY A 583 -20.74 -11.71 14.87
CA GLY A 583 -20.36 -13.11 14.68
C GLY A 583 -19.14 -13.34 13.78
N THR A 584 -19.07 -14.52 13.16
CA THR A 584 -17.96 -14.96 12.29
C THR A 584 -18.32 -15.00 10.80
N VAL A 585 -19.49 -14.47 10.44
CA VAL A 585 -19.98 -14.40 9.06
C VAL A 585 -19.11 -13.41 8.28
N ALA A 586 -18.44 -13.89 7.24
CA ALA A 586 -17.50 -13.09 6.45
C ALA A 586 -18.10 -12.69 5.11
N ILE A 587 -17.88 -11.46 4.66
CA ILE A 587 -18.21 -11.01 3.30
C ILE A 587 -17.17 -11.60 2.35
N THR A 588 -17.62 -12.32 1.33
CA THR A 588 -16.74 -13.07 0.41
C THR A 588 -16.53 -12.37 -0.92
N ASP A 589 -17.51 -11.59 -1.36
CA ASP A 589 -17.50 -10.89 -2.63
C ASP A 589 -18.48 -9.72 -2.61
N VAL A 590 -18.20 -8.74 -3.47
CA VAL A 590 -19.08 -7.61 -3.77
C VAL A 590 -19.22 -7.53 -5.28
N GLY A 591 -20.43 -7.31 -5.75
CA GLY A 591 -20.73 -7.04 -7.15
C GLY A 591 -21.28 -5.63 -7.34
N THR A 592 -20.91 -5.00 -8.46
CA THR A 592 -21.38 -3.67 -8.85
C THR A 592 -22.25 -3.78 -10.09
N VAL A 593 -23.30 -2.96 -10.17
CA VAL A 593 -24.24 -2.92 -11.30
C VAL A 593 -24.32 -1.50 -11.85
N ASP A 594 -23.99 -1.34 -13.12
CA ASP A 594 -23.94 -0.05 -13.80
C ASP A 594 -25.21 0.21 -14.62
N LEU A 595 -25.66 1.46 -14.65
CA LEU A 595 -26.83 1.85 -15.47
C LEU A 595 -26.56 1.74 -16.97
N ARG A 596 -25.28 1.80 -17.39
CA ARG A 596 -24.81 1.75 -18.78
C ARG A 596 -25.58 2.68 -19.71
N ARG A 597 -25.87 3.90 -19.21
CA ARG A 597 -26.52 4.96 -19.99
C ARG A 597 -25.72 5.35 -21.23
N ASP A 598 -24.40 5.13 -21.21
CA ASP A 598 -23.54 5.28 -22.38
C ASP A 598 -23.95 4.40 -23.56
N ILE A 599 -24.51 3.22 -23.32
CA ILE A 599 -25.04 2.33 -24.36
C ILE A 599 -26.41 2.82 -24.80
N TRP A 600 -27.30 3.12 -23.85
CA TRP A 600 -28.63 3.64 -24.14
C TRP A 600 -28.58 4.88 -25.04
N GLU A 601 -27.74 5.85 -24.72
CA GLU A 601 -27.54 7.09 -25.49
C GLU A 601 -27.04 6.80 -26.92
N LYS A 602 -26.12 5.84 -27.07
CA LYS A 602 -25.63 5.43 -28.40
C LYS A 602 -26.72 4.74 -29.22
N TRP A 603 -27.51 3.88 -28.58
CA TRP A 603 -28.63 3.20 -29.23
C TRP A 603 -29.68 4.21 -29.69
N GLU A 604 -30.10 5.14 -28.84
CA GLU A 604 -31.08 6.19 -29.20
C GLU A 604 -30.57 7.08 -30.34
N GLN A 605 -29.29 7.46 -30.33
CA GLN A 605 -28.67 8.19 -31.45
C GLN A 605 -28.66 7.39 -32.75
N SER A 606 -28.63 6.05 -32.69
CA SER A 606 -28.65 5.21 -33.89
C SER A 606 -30.03 5.16 -34.55
N LEU A 607 -31.11 5.41 -33.81
CA LEU A 607 -32.48 5.45 -34.34
C LEU A 607 -32.76 6.71 -35.16
N ASN A 608 -32.00 7.78 -34.91
CA ASN A 608 -32.15 9.09 -35.56
C ASN A 608 -31.29 9.26 -36.83
N ARG A 609 -30.60 8.19 -37.27
CA ARG A 609 -29.82 8.14 -38.51
C ARG A 609 -30.49 7.24 -39.53
#